data_AF-A0A8H5AR69-F1
#
_entry.id   AF-A0A8H5AR69-F1
#
_cell.length_a   1.000
_cell.length_b   1.000
_cell.length_c   1.000
_cell.angle_alpha   90.00
_cell.angle_beta   90.00
_cell.angle_gamma   90.00
#
_symmetry.space_group_name_H-M   'P 1'
#
loop_
_entity.id
_entity.type
_entity.pdbx_description
1 polymer ?
#
loop_
_entity_poly.entity_id
_entity_poly.type
_entity_poly.pdbx_seq_one_letter_code
_entity_poly.pdbx_strand_id
1 'polypeptide(L)'
;MTSASNEALSSGVISWYPRMTPYRLAFFATTGGLGITKAVLVSKNETVSSITVEWITGVVMALVFQFLGSCEYNNKRPQYLDWLFHYNVLGRSNRELGYSHSDSSELGPTGRLSLDQADPSPPLATGYRLLVSAMCAIFGLSKMLCGYLGLRTAMNTLDWIIAVPLTLGLYYIGLYEENESESPRKFFDVDYFPETRLSFQTGVILTIYLSSTVLCILWMRHWLGPLRASLTVDAVSTGGSLAWEASIWSSVIDHLCKWTVVTFYLAMLEIGLVGLGVALWPIIQVCVGRRDRSIRYYALIAAFVTIYAFTFVECISVFVFQLSLYVPLTALVFHPTTEIDISLPVRIILFPITTILMPIFAIPALTVAIVFKGHFDWFRRSIVGYR
;
A
#
# COMPACT_ATOMS: atom_id res chain seq x y z
N MET A 1 26.75 -48.20 -31.83
CA MET A 1 26.53 -47.60 -30.49
C MET A 1 26.77 -46.08 -30.43
N THR A 2 27.13 -45.40 -31.52
CA THR A 2 27.37 -43.94 -31.57
C THR A 2 26.20 -43.10 -32.12
N SER A 3 25.08 -43.72 -32.49
CA SER A 3 23.89 -43.05 -33.04
C SER A 3 22.88 -42.61 -31.97
N ALA A 4 22.91 -43.21 -30.77
CA ALA A 4 21.95 -42.91 -29.71
C ALA A 4 22.36 -41.71 -28.82
N SER A 5 23.63 -41.29 -28.89
CA SER A 5 24.13 -40.16 -28.08
C SER A 5 23.91 -38.78 -28.73
N ASN A 6 23.68 -38.73 -30.04
CA ASN A 6 23.46 -37.45 -30.74
C ASN A 6 21.99 -37.00 -30.74
N GLU A 7 21.03 -37.92 -30.57
CA GLU A 7 19.60 -37.57 -30.41
C GLU A 7 19.29 -37.02 -29.01
N ALA A 8 20.09 -37.36 -27.99
CA ALA A 8 19.96 -36.79 -26.65
C ALA A 8 20.45 -35.33 -26.56
N LEU A 9 21.31 -34.89 -27.49
CA LEU A 9 21.81 -33.50 -27.51
C LEU A 9 20.96 -32.56 -28.38
N SER A 10 20.03 -33.09 -29.18
CA SER A 10 18.95 -32.30 -29.77
C SER A 10 17.76 -32.21 -28.83
N SER A 11 18.00 -32.22 -27.51
CA SER A 11 17.03 -31.79 -26.51
C SER A 11 16.55 -30.40 -26.94
N GLY A 12 15.35 -30.36 -27.52
CA GLY A 12 14.86 -29.24 -28.28
C GLY A 12 15.07 -27.95 -27.52
N VAL A 13 15.61 -26.94 -28.20
CA VAL A 13 15.73 -25.59 -27.66
C VAL A 13 14.32 -25.15 -27.28
N ILE A 14 14.00 -25.24 -25.99
CA ILE A 14 12.70 -24.84 -25.47
C ILE A 14 12.61 -23.34 -25.70
N SER A 15 11.63 -22.93 -26.50
CA SER A 15 11.29 -21.54 -26.73
C SER A 15 11.01 -20.86 -25.38
N TRP A 16 11.92 -20.00 -24.92
CA TRP A 16 11.68 -19.21 -23.71
C TRP A 16 10.59 -18.14 -23.94
N TYR A 17 10.31 -17.71 -25.17
CA TYR A 17 9.25 -16.72 -25.37
C TYR A 17 7.85 -17.35 -25.24
N PRO A 18 6.89 -16.64 -24.59
CA PRO A 18 5.52 -17.11 -24.49
C PRO A 18 4.86 -17.14 -25.87
N ARG A 19 3.96 -18.11 -26.08
CA ARG A 19 3.20 -18.20 -27.34
C ARG A 19 2.29 -16.97 -27.47
N MET A 20 2.40 -16.26 -28.59
CA MET A 20 1.54 -15.12 -28.93
C MET A 20 0.42 -15.58 -29.86
N THR A 21 -0.73 -15.86 -29.27
CA THR A 21 -1.95 -16.26 -29.97
C THR A 21 -2.71 -15.03 -30.48
N PRO A 22 -3.55 -15.14 -31.52
CA PRO A 22 -4.38 -14.03 -31.99
C PRO A 22 -5.25 -13.43 -30.88
N TYR A 23 -5.76 -14.23 -29.95
CA TYR A 23 -6.48 -13.73 -28.77
C TYR A 23 -5.60 -12.83 -27.89
N ARG A 24 -4.39 -13.27 -27.56
CA ARG A 24 -3.44 -12.48 -26.74
C ARG A 24 -3.07 -11.19 -27.47
N LEU A 25 -2.81 -11.25 -28.78
CA LEU A 25 -2.55 -10.08 -29.60
C LEU A 25 -3.75 -9.12 -29.64
N ALA A 26 -4.97 -9.65 -29.75
CA ALA A 26 -6.19 -8.86 -29.68
C ALA A 26 -6.30 -8.13 -28.33
N PHE A 27 -5.99 -8.80 -27.21
CA PHE A 27 -5.92 -8.17 -25.89
C PHE A 27 -4.93 -7.00 -25.84
N PHE A 28 -3.72 -7.18 -26.37
CA PHE A 28 -2.73 -6.10 -26.48
C PHE A 28 -3.25 -4.94 -27.33
N ALA A 29 -3.76 -5.25 -28.53
CA ALA A 29 -4.23 -4.27 -29.49
C ALA A 29 -5.41 -3.46 -28.96
N THR A 30 -6.38 -4.10 -28.31
CA THR A 30 -7.56 -3.42 -27.77
C THR A 30 -7.22 -2.62 -26.53
N THR A 31 -6.38 -3.15 -25.63
CA THR A 31 -5.98 -2.42 -24.42
C THR A 31 -5.16 -1.18 -24.77
N GLY A 32 -4.18 -1.32 -25.69
CA GLY A 32 -3.42 -0.21 -26.23
C GLY A 32 -4.29 0.79 -27.01
N GLY A 33 -5.15 0.29 -27.90
CA GLY A 33 -6.04 1.10 -28.73
C GLY A 33 -7.06 1.91 -27.92
N LEU A 34 -7.68 1.32 -26.90
CA LEU A 34 -8.58 2.02 -25.99
C LEU A 34 -7.83 3.06 -25.16
N GLY A 35 -6.62 2.75 -24.70
CA GLY A 35 -5.74 3.70 -24.02
C GLY A 35 -5.40 4.92 -24.87
N ILE A 36 -4.99 4.71 -26.12
CA ILE A 36 -4.70 5.79 -27.08
C ILE A 36 -5.97 6.59 -27.41
N THR A 37 -7.09 5.90 -27.67
CA THR A 37 -8.37 6.56 -27.97
C THR A 37 -8.80 7.46 -26.82
N LYS A 38 -8.67 6.98 -25.57
CA LYS A 38 -8.93 7.77 -24.38
C LYS A 38 -8.02 9.00 -24.30
N ALA A 39 -6.72 8.83 -24.54
CA ALA A 39 -5.77 9.95 -24.53
C ALA A 39 -6.12 11.03 -25.57
N VAL A 40 -6.57 10.63 -26.77
CA VAL A 40 -7.03 11.54 -27.82
C VAL A 40 -8.34 12.23 -27.46
N LEU A 41 -9.31 11.53 -26.87
CA LEU A 41 -10.58 12.15 -26.44
C LEU A 41 -10.35 13.15 -25.31
N VAL A 42 -9.48 12.80 -24.36
CA VAL A 42 -9.06 13.69 -23.28
C VAL A 42 -8.36 14.94 -23.82
N SER A 43 -7.47 14.80 -24.81
CA SER A 43 -6.77 15.96 -25.39
C SER A 43 -7.71 16.91 -26.14
N LYS A 44 -8.82 16.40 -26.67
CA LYS A 44 -9.92 17.18 -27.25
C LYS A 44 -10.90 17.76 -26.23
N ASN A 45 -10.66 17.54 -24.92
CA ASN A 45 -11.53 17.95 -23.83
C ASN A 45 -12.94 17.31 -23.89
N GLU A 46 -13.09 16.16 -24.57
CA GLU A 46 -14.34 15.40 -24.70
C GLU A 46 -14.51 14.40 -23.55
N THR A 47 -14.74 14.92 -22.35
CA THR A 47 -14.63 14.07 -21.15
C THR A 47 -15.79 13.10 -20.97
N VAL A 48 -16.97 13.41 -21.50
CA VAL A 48 -18.11 12.48 -21.49
C VAL A 48 -17.82 11.27 -22.38
N SER A 49 -17.40 11.50 -23.63
CA SER A 49 -17.01 10.45 -24.57
C SER A 49 -15.88 9.57 -24.00
N SER A 50 -14.88 10.19 -23.38
CA SER A 50 -13.78 9.47 -22.72
C SER A 50 -14.28 8.54 -21.61
N ILE A 51 -15.21 9.00 -20.76
CA ILE A 51 -15.78 8.20 -19.67
C ILE A 51 -16.62 7.06 -20.26
N THR A 52 -17.43 7.33 -21.28
CA THR A 52 -18.25 6.31 -21.93
C THR A 52 -17.40 5.20 -22.56
N VAL A 53 -16.32 5.55 -23.26
CA VAL A 53 -15.38 4.58 -23.84
C VAL A 53 -14.69 3.74 -22.76
N GLU A 54 -14.30 4.37 -21.65
CA GLU A 54 -13.67 3.66 -20.52
C GLU A 54 -14.61 2.64 -19.88
N TRP A 55 -15.83 3.06 -19.53
CA TRP A 55 -16.74 2.20 -18.78
C TRP A 55 -17.45 1.18 -19.65
N ILE A 56 -18.02 1.59 -20.78
CA ILE A 56 -18.83 0.67 -21.59
C ILE A 56 -17.91 -0.27 -22.35
N THR A 57 -16.96 0.28 -23.12
CA THR A 57 -16.07 -0.55 -23.92
C THR A 57 -15.09 -1.31 -23.05
N GLY A 58 -14.55 -0.70 -22.00
CA GLY A 58 -13.64 -1.38 -21.07
C GLY A 58 -14.29 -2.58 -20.37
N VAL A 59 -15.50 -2.43 -19.83
CA VAL A 59 -16.20 -3.53 -19.14
C VAL A 59 -16.59 -4.63 -20.12
N VAL A 60 -17.16 -4.27 -21.27
CA VAL A 60 -17.55 -5.27 -22.29
C VAL A 60 -16.33 -6.05 -22.76
N MET A 61 -15.22 -5.38 -23.07
CA MET A 61 -14.00 -6.04 -23.51
C MET A 61 -13.38 -6.89 -22.41
N ALA A 62 -13.39 -6.43 -21.15
CA ALA A 62 -12.91 -7.21 -20.01
C ALA A 62 -13.71 -8.51 -19.83
N LEU A 63 -15.04 -8.46 -19.94
CA LEU A 63 -15.91 -9.65 -19.89
C LEU A 63 -15.63 -10.61 -21.05
N VAL A 64 -15.47 -10.08 -22.27
CA VAL A 64 -15.14 -10.88 -23.45
C VAL A 64 -13.78 -11.57 -23.25
N PHE A 65 -12.75 -10.85 -22.81
CA PHE A 65 -11.44 -11.44 -22.57
C PHE A 65 -11.44 -12.42 -21.39
N GLN A 66 -12.20 -12.16 -20.34
CA GLN A 66 -12.38 -13.10 -19.23
C GLN A 66 -13.04 -14.40 -19.70
N PHE A 67 -14.06 -14.30 -20.55
CA PHE A 67 -14.71 -15.47 -21.16
C PHE A 67 -13.74 -16.25 -22.05
N LEU A 68 -13.03 -15.55 -22.95
CA LEU A 68 -12.04 -16.17 -23.84
C LEU A 68 -10.89 -16.83 -23.07
N GLY A 69 -10.37 -16.18 -22.02
CA GLY A 69 -9.37 -16.76 -21.13
C GLY A 69 -9.89 -18.00 -20.38
N SER A 70 -11.17 -18.00 -19.98
CA SER A 70 -11.82 -19.17 -19.40
C SER A 70 -11.95 -20.32 -20.40
N CYS A 71 -12.21 -20.03 -21.67
CA CYS A 71 -12.21 -21.02 -22.74
C CYS A 71 -10.81 -21.58 -23.00
N GLU A 72 -9.77 -20.74 -23.00
CA GLU A 72 -8.37 -21.15 -23.15
C GLU A 72 -7.98 -22.16 -22.06
N TYR A 73 -8.34 -21.84 -20.80
CA TYR A 73 -8.01 -22.63 -19.61
C TYR A 73 -8.73 -23.98 -19.54
N ASN A 74 -10.03 -24.05 -19.85
CA ASN A 74 -10.86 -25.20 -19.49
C ASN A 74 -10.72 -26.46 -20.37
N ASN A 75 -9.79 -26.50 -21.34
CA ASN A 75 -9.66 -27.57 -22.36
C ASN A 75 -10.92 -27.92 -23.18
N LYS A 76 -12.11 -27.43 -22.80
CA LYS A 76 -13.41 -27.57 -23.48
C LYS A 76 -13.60 -26.42 -24.46
N ARG A 77 -12.68 -26.30 -25.41
CA ARG A 77 -12.73 -25.24 -26.42
C ARG A 77 -13.69 -25.64 -27.54
N PRO A 78 -14.55 -24.72 -28.02
CA PRO A 78 -15.29 -24.98 -29.25
C PRO A 78 -14.33 -25.12 -30.42
N GLN A 79 -14.50 -26.14 -31.26
CA GLN A 79 -13.61 -26.37 -32.42
C GLN A 79 -13.48 -25.16 -33.35
N TYR A 80 -14.54 -24.35 -33.48
CA TYR A 80 -14.53 -23.14 -34.32
C TYR A 80 -13.66 -22.00 -33.75
N LEU A 81 -13.27 -22.03 -32.47
CA LEU A 81 -12.36 -21.05 -31.86
C LEU A 81 -10.92 -21.57 -31.75
N ASP A 82 -10.63 -22.78 -32.22
CA ASP A 82 -9.30 -23.37 -32.01
C ASP A 82 -8.18 -22.54 -32.67
N TRP A 83 -8.46 -21.97 -33.85
CA TRP A 83 -7.54 -21.06 -34.54
C TRP A 83 -7.13 -19.83 -33.70
N LEU A 84 -8.02 -19.35 -32.82
CA LEU A 84 -7.80 -18.15 -32.00
C LEU A 84 -6.76 -18.41 -30.90
N PHE A 85 -6.69 -19.65 -30.41
CA PHE A 85 -5.82 -20.06 -29.30
C PHE A 85 -4.59 -20.86 -29.74
N HIS A 86 -4.65 -21.56 -30.87
CA HIS A 86 -3.56 -22.43 -31.31
C HIS A 86 -2.57 -21.74 -32.26
N TYR A 87 -3.05 -20.77 -33.03
CA TYR A 87 -2.21 -20.12 -34.04
C TYR A 87 -1.13 -19.27 -33.37
N ASN A 88 0.15 -19.58 -33.61
CA ASN A 88 1.26 -18.75 -33.12
C ASN A 88 1.61 -17.68 -34.16
N VAL A 89 1.25 -16.43 -33.89
CA VAL A 89 1.45 -15.32 -34.83
C VAL A 89 2.94 -15.10 -35.12
N LEU A 90 3.81 -15.25 -34.11
CA LEU A 90 5.25 -15.08 -34.24
C LEU A 90 5.91 -16.23 -35.02
N GLY A 91 5.31 -17.42 -35.00
CA GLY A 91 5.85 -18.59 -35.70
C GLY A 91 5.91 -18.42 -37.22
N ARG A 92 4.93 -17.71 -37.80
CA ARG A 92 4.89 -17.47 -39.25
C ARG A 92 6.03 -16.56 -39.72
N SER A 93 6.33 -15.50 -38.96
CA SER A 93 7.45 -14.61 -39.26
C SER A 93 8.80 -15.34 -39.23
N ASN A 94 8.96 -16.30 -38.31
CA ASN A 94 10.20 -17.07 -38.18
C ASN A 94 10.37 -18.12 -39.28
N ARG A 95 9.26 -18.62 -39.84
CA ARG A 95 9.29 -19.58 -40.95
C ARG A 95 9.81 -18.96 -42.25
N GLU A 96 9.54 -17.67 -42.46
CA GLU A 96 10.11 -16.90 -43.58
C GLU A 96 11.62 -16.63 -43.39
N LEU A 97 12.11 -16.59 -42.15
CA LEU A 97 13.52 -16.42 -41.80
C LEU A 97 14.33 -17.73 -41.86
N GLY A 98 13.75 -18.84 -42.36
CA GLY A 98 14.46 -20.10 -42.54
C GLY A 98 14.76 -20.89 -41.25
N TYR A 99 14.25 -20.44 -40.10
CA TYR A 99 14.26 -21.24 -38.88
C TYR A 99 13.18 -22.31 -38.98
N SER A 100 13.55 -23.46 -39.53
CA SER A 100 12.72 -24.66 -39.53
C SER A 100 12.62 -25.18 -38.10
N HIS A 101 11.66 -24.65 -37.34
CA HIS A 101 11.31 -25.20 -36.05
C HIS A 101 10.59 -26.52 -36.33
N SER A 102 11.23 -27.64 -36.01
CA SER A 102 10.56 -28.93 -35.98
C SER A 102 9.38 -28.77 -35.04
N ASP A 103 8.15 -28.80 -35.57
CA ASP A 103 6.93 -28.92 -34.81
C ASP A 103 7.13 -30.16 -33.92
N SER A 104 7.53 -29.92 -32.66
CA SER A 104 7.66 -30.94 -31.65
C SER A 104 6.24 -31.38 -31.38
N SER A 105 5.83 -32.34 -32.21
CA SER A 105 4.56 -33.03 -32.21
C SER A 105 4.19 -33.29 -30.77
N GLU A 106 3.09 -32.67 -30.35
CA GLU A 106 2.16 -33.11 -29.32
C GLU A 106 2.64 -34.30 -28.47
N LEU A 107 3.72 -34.11 -27.70
CA LEU A 107 3.82 -34.79 -26.43
C LEU A 107 2.72 -34.12 -25.63
N GLY A 108 1.51 -34.70 -25.74
CA GLY A 108 0.36 -34.30 -24.95
C GLY A 108 0.82 -34.16 -23.50
N PRO A 109 0.20 -33.27 -22.71
CA PRO A 109 0.60 -32.97 -21.34
C PRO A 109 0.37 -34.20 -20.44
N THR A 110 1.16 -35.25 -20.62
CA THR A 110 1.07 -36.55 -19.93
C THR A 110 1.74 -36.50 -18.56
N GLY A 111 2.41 -35.38 -18.24
CA GLY A 111 3.10 -35.18 -16.97
C GLY A 111 2.53 -34.06 -16.09
N ARG A 112 1.48 -33.33 -16.52
CA ARG A 112 0.71 -32.53 -15.56
C ARG A 112 -0.14 -33.51 -14.77
N LEU A 113 0.47 -34.06 -13.71
CA LEU A 113 -0.19 -34.77 -12.63
C LEU A 113 -1.60 -34.20 -12.49
N SER A 114 -2.59 -35.01 -12.85
CA SER A 114 -4.00 -34.73 -12.66
C SER A 114 -4.23 -34.47 -11.18
N LEU A 115 -3.97 -33.23 -10.77
CA LEU A 115 -4.29 -32.60 -9.51
C LEU A 115 -5.81 -32.33 -9.42
N ASP A 116 -6.58 -32.91 -10.34
CA ASP A 116 -8.05 -32.95 -10.38
C ASP A 116 -8.67 -33.75 -9.21
N GLN A 117 -7.82 -34.28 -8.31
CA GLN A 117 -8.24 -34.99 -7.11
C GLN A 117 -7.48 -34.56 -5.85
N ALA A 118 -6.89 -33.35 -5.84
CA ALA A 118 -6.44 -32.76 -4.59
C ALA A 118 -7.52 -31.82 -4.05
N ASP A 119 -7.73 -31.88 -2.75
CA ASP A 119 -8.58 -31.00 -1.96
C ASP A 119 -8.60 -29.55 -2.50
N PRO A 120 -9.71 -28.80 -2.31
CA PRO A 120 -9.80 -27.38 -2.59
C PRO A 120 -8.78 -26.61 -1.73
N SER A 121 -7.52 -26.65 -2.14
CA SER A 121 -6.45 -25.92 -1.53
C SER A 121 -6.71 -24.44 -1.81
N PRO A 122 -6.57 -23.59 -0.79
CA PRO A 122 -6.81 -22.16 -0.95
C PRO A 122 -5.95 -21.61 -2.10
N PRO A 123 -6.44 -20.62 -2.85
CA PRO A 123 -5.72 -20.08 -3.99
C PRO A 123 -4.34 -19.58 -3.54
N LEU A 124 -3.29 -20.16 -4.11
CA LEU A 124 -1.89 -19.82 -3.82
C LEU A 124 -1.63 -18.34 -4.12
N ALA A 125 -1.01 -17.63 -3.18
CA ALA A 125 -0.62 -16.24 -3.35
C ALA A 125 0.76 -16.17 -3.99
N THR A 126 0.77 -16.34 -5.32
CA THR A 126 2.00 -16.33 -6.11
C THR A 126 2.61 -14.93 -6.18
N GLY A 127 3.93 -14.86 -6.42
CA GLY A 127 4.66 -13.59 -6.51
C GLY A 127 4.10 -12.67 -7.59
N TYR A 128 3.65 -13.24 -8.71
CA TYR A 128 2.96 -12.52 -9.78
C TYR A 128 1.64 -11.89 -9.32
N ARG A 129 0.77 -12.66 -8.64
CA ARG A 129 -0.51 -12.15 -8.14
C ARG A 129 -0.33 -11.02 -7.12
N LEU A 130 0.70 -11.12 -6.28
CA LEU A 130 1.09 -10.06 -5.35
C LEU A 130 1.59 -8.82 -6.08
N LEU A 131 2.43 -8.97 -7.10
CA LEU A 131 2.93 -7.86 -7.92
C LEU A 131 1.77 -7.14 -8.63
N VAL A 132 0.86 -7.87 -9.27
CA VAL A 132 -0.30 -7.31 -9.96
C VAL A 132 -1.19 -6.55 -8.97
N SER A 133 -1.45 -7.14 -7.81
CA SER A 133 -2.26 -6.51 -6.76
C SER A 133 -1.60 -5.24 -6.21
N ALA A 134 -0.30 -5.27 -5.95
CA ALA A 134 0.46 -4.12 -5.48
C ALA A 134 0.47 -2.97 -6.52
N MET A 135 0.68 -3.30 -7.79
CA MET A 135 0.63 -2.32 -8.88
C MET A 135 -0.76 -1.70 -9.04
N CYS A 136 -1.81 -2.51 -8.94
CA CYS A 136 -3.19 -2.03 -8.97
C CYS A 136 -3.48 -1.08 -7.80
N ALA A 137 -3.00 -1.41 -6.59
CA ALA A 137 -3.17 -0.58 -5.40
C ALA A 137 -2.42 0.76 -5.54
N ILE A 138 -1.14 0.72 -5.93
CA ILE A 138 -0.33 1.94 -6.13
C ILE A 138 -0.98 2.83 -7.18
N PHE A 139 -1.39 2.26 -8.32
CA PHE A 139 -2.02 3.01 -9.39
C PHE A 139 -3.35 3.64 -8.97
N GLY A 140 -4.22 2.86 -8.30
CA GLY A 140 -5.49 3.34 -7.77
C GLY A 140 -5.30 4.47 -6.75
N LEU A 141 -4.35 4.35 -5.83
CA LEU A 141 -4.01 5.37 -4.84
C LEU A 141 -3.45 6.64 -5.50
N SER A 142 -2.54 6.51 -6.47
CA SER A 142 -2.01 7.66 -7.21
C SER A 142 -3.12 8.41 -7.96
N LYS A 143 -4.02 7.68 -8.63
CA LYS A 143 -5.16 8.27 -9.34
C LYS A 143 -6.11 8.98 -8.39
N MET A 144 -6.43 8.35 -7.26
CA MET A 144 -7.25 8.93 -6.21
C MET A 144 -6.64 10.24 -5.67
N LEU A 145 -5.34 10.24 -5.37
CA LEU A 145 -4.63 11.42 -4.87
C LEU A 145 -4.63 12.57 -5.90
N CYS A 146 -4.37 12.27 -7.18
CA CYS A 146 -4.46 13.27 -8.25
C CYS A 146 -5.89 13.82 -8.40
N GLY A 147 -6.91 12.97 -8.26
CA GLY A 147 -8.31 13.38 -8.26
C GLY A 147 -8.64 14.32 -7.10
N TYR A 148 -8.20 14.00 -5.88
CA TYR A 148 -8.41 14.84 -4.70
C TYR A 148 -7.71 16.20 -4.80
N LEU A 149 -6.52 16.25 -5.39
CA LEU A 149 -5.77 17.50 -5.59
C LEU A 149 -6.27 18.33 -6.78
N GLY A 150 -7.29 17.87 -7.51
CA GLY A 150 -7.78 18.55 -8.71
C GLY A 150 -6.80 18.52 -9.89
N LEU A 151 -5.79 17.65 -9.86
CA LEU A 151 -4.74 17.53 -10.87
C LEU A 151 -5.22 16.71 -12.06
N ARG A 152 -6.20 17.24 -12.80
CA ARG A 152 -6.86 16.55 -13.92
C ARG A 152 -5.88 16.06 -14.99
N THR A 153 -4.88 16.89 -15.34
CA THR A 153 -3.86 16.52 -16.33
C THR A 153 -2.99 15.36 -15.84
N ALA A 154 -2.51 15.41 -14.59
CA ALA A 154 -1.70 14.33 -14.04
C ALA A 154 -2.48 13.01 -13.94
N MET A 155 -3.74 13.08 -13.49
CA MET A 155 -4.64 11.93 -13.44
C MET A 155 -4.80 11.27 -14.83
N ASN A 156 -5.01 12.08 -15.86
CA ASN A 156 -5.12 11.58 -17.23
C ASN A 156 -3.80 10.99 -17.73
N THR A 157 -2.67 11.63 -17.43
CA THR A 157 -1.33 11.14 -17.78
C THR A 157 -1.04 9.78 -17.15
N LEU A 158 -1.42 9.58 -15.87
CA LEU A 158 -1.30 8.29 -15.20
C LEU A 158 -2.06 7.18 -15.96
N ASP A 159 -3.31 7.47 -16.36
CA ASP A 159 -4.18 6.51 -17.04
C ASP A 159 -3.60 5.96 -18.35
N TRP A 160 -2.92 6.77 -19.16
CA TRP A 160 -2.44 6.31 -20.46
C TRP A 160 -0.92 6.05 -20.53
N ILE A 161 -0.09 6.83 -19.83
CA ILE A 161 1.38 6.62 -19.85
C ILE A 161 1.79 5.45 -18.97
N ILE A 162 1.15 5.31 -17.80
CA ILE A 162 1.59 4.34 -16.81
C ILE A 162 0.67 3.12 -16.86
N ALA A 163 -0.64 3.30 -16.74
CA ALA A 163 -1.55 2.17 -16.66
C ALA A 163 -1.50 1.27 -17.90
N VAL A 164 -1.50 1.83 -19.12
CA VAL A 164 -1.51 1.01 -20.34
C VAL A 164 -0.23 0.18 -20.49
N PRO A 165 0.99 0.75 -20.51
CA PRO A 165 2.20 -0.07 -20.62
C PRO A 165 2.40 -1.01 -19.44
N LEU A 166 2.00 -0.60 -18.23
CA LEU A 166 2.09 -1.43 -17.04
C LEU A 166 1.15 -2.64 -17.13
N THR A 167 -0.11 -2.45 -17.52
CA THR A 167 -1.07 -3.54 -17.71
C THR A 167 -0.62 -4.48 -18.81
N LEU A 168 -0.12 -3.95 -19.95
CA LEU A 168 0.41 -4.77 -21.03
C LEU A 168 1.67 -5.54 -20.60
N GLY A 169 2.57 -4.91 -19.85
CA GLY A 169 3.78 -5.52 -19.31
C GLY A 169 3.48 -6.60 -18.29
N LEU A 170 2.56 -6.35 -17.36
CA LEU A 170 2.09 -7.34 -16.38
C LEU A 170 1.41 -8.51 -17.08
N TYR A 171 0.53 -8.25 -18.05
CA TYR A 171 -0.08 -9.31 -18.84
C TYR A 171 0.97 -10.15 -19.57
N TYR A 172 1.95 -9.52 -20.22
CA TYR A 172 3.07 -10.19 -20.88
C TYR A 172 3.88 -11.07 -19.92
N ILE A 173 4.19 -10.56 -18.73
CA ILE A 173 4.86 -11.32 -17.67
C ILE A 173 3.99 -12.51 -17.24
N GLY A 174 2.68 -12.30 -17.07
CA GLY A 174 1.72 -13.36 -16.73
C GLY A 174 1.69 -14.50 -17.74
N LEU A 175 1.96 -14.25 -19.03
CA LEU A 175 2.07 -15.31 -20.04
C LEU A 175 3.22 -16.30 -19.77
N TYR A 176 4.20 -15.93 -18.94
CA TYR A 176 5.27 -16.84 -18.51
C TYR A 176 4.82 -17.81 -17.40
N GLU A 177 3.66 -17.61 -16.77
CA GLU A 177 3.11 -18.54 -15.77
C GLU A 177 2.86 -19.94 -16.39
N GLU A 178 2.54 -19.97 -17.68
CA GLU A 178 2.32 -21.22 -18.41
C GLU A 178 3.59 -21.83 -19.00
N ASN A 179 4.72 -21.11 -18.98
CA ASN A 179 5.95 -21.56 -19.60
C ASN A 179 6.75 -22.46 -18.65
N GLU A 180 7.12 -23.65 -19.12
CA GLU A 180 7.84 -24.67 -18.33
C GLU A 180 9.32 -24.31 -18.06
N SER A 181 9.81 -23.19 -18.61
CA SER A 181 11.18 -22.73 -18.35
C SER A 181 11.46 -22.56 -16.85
N GLU A 182 12.56 -23.14 -16.37
CA GLU A 182 12.90 -23.17 -14.93
C GLU A 182 13.16 -21.79 -14.31
N SER A 183 13.57 -20.81 -15.13
CA SER A 183 14.03 -19.50 -14.65
C SER A 183 12.94 -18.66 -13.97
N PRO A 184 11.78 -18.39 -14.60
CA PRO A 184 10.70 -17.63 -13.96
C PRO A 184 9.85 -18.45 -12.98
N ARG A 185 9.99 -19.79 -12.96
CA ARG A 185 9.11 -20.70 -12.21
C ARG A 185 9.02 -20.37 -10.72
N LYS A 186 10.11 -19.92 -10.09
CA LYS A 186 10.12 -19.51 -8.68
C LYS A 186 9.19 -18.34 -8.37
N PHE A 187 8.96 -17.44 -9.33
CA PHE A 187 8.09 -16.28 -9.17
C PHE A 187 6.60 -16.65 -9.19
N PHE A 188 6.26 -17.74 -9.90
CA PHE A 188 4.89 -18.20 -10.09
C PHE A 188 4.50 -19.35 -9.13
N ASP A 189 5.41 -20.25 -8.79
CA ASP A 189 5.05 -21.47 -8.03
C ASP A 189 5.21 -21.32 -6.51
N VAL A 190 6.03 -20.38 -6.05
CA VAL A 190 6.28 -20.22 -4.61
C VAL A 190 5.08 -19.55 -3.96
N ASP A 191 4.50 -20.22 -2.97
CA ASP A 191 3.49 -19.61 -2.12
C ASP A 191 4.14 -18.60 -1.19
N TYR A 192 3.90 -17.32 -1.46
CA TYR A 192 4.37 -16.24 -0.61
C TYR A 192 3.37 -15.91 0.50
N PHE A 193 2.22 -16.58 0.57
CA PHE A 193 1.18 -16.30 1.57
C PHE A 193 1.68 -16.28 3.02
N PRO A 194 2.47 -17.24 3.54
CA PRO A 194 2.89 -17.19 4.94
C PRO A 194 3.81 -15.99 5.24
N GLU A 195 4.68 -15.61 4.31
CA GLU A 195 5.60 -14.47 4.47
C GLU A 195 4.86 -13.13 4.29
N THR A 196 3.94 -13.07 3.34
CA THR A 196 3.19 -11.85 3.00
C THR A 196 1.97 -11.62 3.86
N ARG A 197 1.37 -12.65 4.47
CA ARG A 197 0.23 -12.49 5.38
C ARG A 197 0.58 -11.54 6.52
N LEU A 198 1.79 -11.67 7.06
CA LEU A 198 2.24 -10.80 8.13
C LEU A 198 2.44 -9.36 7.62
N SER A 199 3.11 -9.19 6.48
CA SER A 199 3.30 -7.86 5.86
C SER A 199 1.99 -7.20 5.44
N PHE A 200 1.03 -7.97 4.92
CA PHE A 200 -0.29 -7.51 4.53
C PHE A 200 -1.10 -7.10 5.75
N GLN A 201 -1.11 -7.92 6.81
CA GLN A 201 -1.74 -7.55 8.08
C GLN A 201 -1.14 -6.25 8.64
N THR A 202 0.19 -6.11 8.62
CA THR A 202 0.84 -4.87 9.06
C THR A 202 0.46 -3.68 8.16
N GLY A 203 0.40 -3.88 6.85
CA GLY A 203 0.00 -2.86 5.89
C GLY A 203 -1.45 -2.41 6.07
N VAL A 204 -2.39 -3.34 6.25
CA VAL A 204 -3.80 -3.04 6.51
C VAL A 204 -3.96 -2.28 7.82
N ILE A 205 -3.30 -2.75 8.88
CA ILE A 205 -3.30 -2.06 10.17
C ILE A 205 -2.78 -0.63 10.01
N LEU A 206 -1.62 -0.46 9.36
CA LEU A 206 -1.05 0.86 9.07
C LEU A 206 -2.01 1.75 8.28
N THR A 207 -2.69 1.21 7.27
CA THR A 207 -3.63 1.95 6.43
C THR A 207 -4.85 2.42 7.24
N ILE A 208 -5.39 1.55 8.10
CA ILE A 208 -6.48 1.89 9.02
C ILE A 208 -6.01 3.02 9.95
N TYR A 209 -4.80 2.92 10.51
CA TYR A 209 -4.24 3.98 11.36
C TYR A 209 -4.09 5.31 10.62
N LEU A 210 -3.48 5.32 9.43
CA LEU A 210 -3.32 6.55 8.64
C LEU A 210 -4.66 7.16 8.23
N SER A 211 -5.64 6.33 7.86
CA SER A 211 -6.99 6.81 7.53
C SER A 211 -7.71 7.41 8.75
N SER A 212 -7.61 6.78 9.91
CA SER A 212 -8.15 7.26 11.18
C SER A 212 -7.52 8.60 11.56
N THR A 213 -6.22 8.73 11.39
CA THR A 213 -5.49 9.98 11.56
C THR A 213 -6.03 11.10 10.68
N VAL A 214 -6.17 10.85 9.38
CA VAL A 214 -6.68 11.87 8.44
C VAL A 214 -8.10 12.29 8.85
N LEU A 215 -8.93 11.32 9.24
CA LEU A 215 -10.27 11.59 9.76
C LEU A 215 -10.23 12.49 11.00
N CYS A 216 -9.33 12.24 11.95
CA CYS A 216 -9.12 13.08 13.14
C CYS A 216 -8.70 14.51 12.75
N ILE A 217 -7.82 14.70 11.76
CA ILE A 217 -7.43 16.04 11.27
C ILE A 217 -8.63 16.77 10.68
N LEU A 218 -9.38 16.09 9.81
CA LEU A 218 -10.56 16.67 9.16
C LEU A 218 -11.62 17.05 10.21
N TRP A 219 -11.81 16.21 11.22
CA TRP A 219 -12.69 16.46 12.35
C TRP A 219 -12.24 17.69 13.14
N MET A 220 -10.97 17.77 13.54
CA MET A 220 -10.42 18.93 14.25
C MET A 220 -10.58 20.22 13.44
N ARG A 221 -10.32 20.17 12.13
CA ARG A 221 -10.49 21.31 11.23
C ARG A 221 -11.95 21.75 11.12
N HIS A 222 -12.89 20.79 11.11
CA HIS A 222 -14.32 21.07 11.08
C HIS A 222 -14.76 21.89 12.30
N TRP A 223 -14.30 21.52 13.50
CA TRP A 223 -14.63 22.24 14.74
C TRP A 223 -13.93 23.59 14.88
N LEU A 224 -12.74 23.75 14.30
CA LEU A 224 -11.97 24.99 14.41
C LEU A 224 -12.66 26.20 13.76
N GLY A 225 -13.42 25.99 12.68
CA GLY A 225 -14.13 27.05 11.96
C GLY A 225 -15.19 27.75 12.83
N PRO A 226 -16.19 27.01 13.34
CA PRO A 226 -17.21 27.54 14.25
C PRO A 226 -16.62 28.17 15.51
N LEU A 227 -15.60 27.56 16.12
CA LEU A 227 -14.90 28.12 17.28
C LEU A 227 -14.29 29.50 16.98
N ARG A 228 -13.63 29.65 15.83
CA ARG A 228 -13.10 30.95 15.39
C ARG A 228 -14.22 31.97 15.15
N ALA A 229 -15.32 31.55 14.52
CA ALA A 229 -16.45 32.44 14.24
C ALA A 229 -17.10 32.97 15.53
N SER A 230 -17.35 32.10 16.52
CA SER A 230 -17.92 32.52 17.81
C SER A 230 -17.02 33.52 18.55
N LEU A 231 -15.71 33.30 18.56
CA LEU A 231 -14.75 34.21 19.19
C LEU A 231 -14.70 35.60 18.52
N THR A 232 -14.92 35.68 17.21
CA THR A 232 -14.92 36.97 16.49
C THR A 232 -16.17 37.81 16.73
N VAL A 233 -17.32 37.19 17.01
CA VAL A 233 -18.59 37.91 17.20
C VAL A 233 -18.59 38.67 18.54
N ASP A 234 -18.04 38.09 19.59
CA ASP A 234 -18.01 38.71 20.93
C ASP A 234 -17.07 39.92 21.01
N ALA A 235 -15.97 39.89 20.24
CA ALA A 235 -14.96 40.96 20.21
C ALA A 235 -15.48 42.28 19.61
N VAL A 236 -16.47 42.22 18.71
CA VAL A 236 -17.04 43.43 18.07
C VAL A 236 -18.09 44.12 18.95
N SER A 237 -18.74 43.37 19.86
CA SER A 237 -19.83 43.90 20.67
C SER A 237 -19.39 44.64 21.95
N THR A 238 -18.17 44.38 22.44
CA THR A 238 -17.68 44.86 23.74
C THR A 238 -16.69 46.04 23.57
N GLY A 239 -17.23 47.22 23.25
CA GLY A 239 -16.45 48.43 23.04
C GLY A 239 -15.64 48.87 24.28
N GLY A 240 -14.31 48.82 24.20
CA GLY A 240 -13.42 49.74 24.91
C GLY A 240 -12.34 49.11 25.80
N SER A 241 -12.66 48.14 26.66
CA SER A 241 -11.65 47.55 27.57
C SER A 241 -11.53 46.02 27.53
N LEU A 242 -12.45 45.29 26.89
CA LEU A 242 -12.35 43.84 26.70
C LEU A 242 -11.67 43.45 25.37
N ALA A 243 -11.48 44.41 24.47
CA ALA A 243 -10.90 44.17 23.15
C ALA A 243 -9.43 43.73 23.19
N TRP A 244 -8.64 44.21 24.16
CA TRP A 244 -7.24 43.81 24.31
C TRP A 244 -7.12 42.40 24.91
N GLU A 245 -8.02 42.01 25.83
CA GLU A 245 -8.09 40.64 26.35
C GLU A 245 -8.49 39.66 25.25
N ALA A 246 -9.54 39.96 24.49
CA ALA A 246 -9.97 39.14 23.34
C ALA A 246 -8.85 38.95 22.30
N SER A 247 -8.02 39.97 22.06
CA SER A 247 -6.85 39.90 21.19
C SER A 247 -5.80 38.90 21.70
N ILE A 248 -5.44 38.98 22.98
CA ILE A 248 -4.46 38.05 23.60
C ILE A 248 -4.99 36.62 23.53
N TRP A 249 -6.26 36.40 23.86
CA TRP A 249 -6.90 35.09 23.80
C TRP A 249 -6.94 34.50 22.40
N SER A 250 -7.28 35.32 21.38
CA SER A 250 -7.27 34.88 19.99
C SER A 250 -5.86 34.45 19.54
N SER A 251 -4.83 35.19 19.98
CA SER A 251 -3.43 34.86 19.67
C SER A 251 -2.97 33.58 20.36
N VAL A 252 -3.31 33.39 21.64
CA VAL A 252 -2.96 32.18 22.41
C VAL A 252 -3.67 30.95 21.82
N ILE A 253 -4.96 31.03 21.51
CA ILE A 253 -5.72 29.93 20.92
C ILE A 253 -5.18 29.60 19.51
N ASP A 254 -4.87 30.60 18.69
CA ASP A 254 -4.30 30.37 17.36
C ASP A 254 -2.90 29.75 17.45
N HIS A 255 -2.07 30.17 18.41
CA HIS A 255 -0.76 29.57 18.65
C HIS A 255 -0.87 28.13 19.13
N LEU A 256 -1.76 27.84 20.10
CA LEU A 256 -2.02 26.48 20.58
C LEU A 256 -2.54 25.57 19.47
N CYS A 257 -3.47 26.06 18.63
CA CYS A 257 -3.96 25.30 17.48
C CYS A 257 -2.86 25.03 16.46
N LYS A 258 -2.03 26.03 16.12
CA LYS A 258 -0.88 25.85 15.22
C LYS A 258 0.08 24.80 15.75
N TRP A 259 0.45 24.86 17.03
CA TRP A 259 1.33 23.87 17.65
C TRP A 259 0.71 22.48 17.70
N THR A 260 -0.58 22.37 18.02
CA THR A 260 -1.30 21.08 17.99
C THR A 260 -1.25 20.44 16.61
N VAL A 261 -1.53 21.23 15.56
CA VAL A 261 -1.51 20.77 14.17
C VAL A 261 -0.10 20.37 13.76
N VAL A 262 0.92 21.14 14.12
CA VAL A 262 2.33 20.85 13.80
C VAL A 262 2.81 19.58 14.51
N THR A 263 2.57 19.44 15.82
CA THR A 263 2.96 18.24 16.58
C THR A 263 2.24 17.00 16.05
N PHE A 264 0.95 17.12 15.73
CA PHE A 264 0.19 16.01 15.15
C PHE A 264 0.71 15.63 13.75
N TYR A 265 1.05 16.62 12.92
CA TYR A 265 1.64 16.36 11.59
C TYR A 265 3.00 15.65 11.70
N LEU A 266 3.86 16.09 12.62
CA LEU A 266 5.18 15.46 12.85
C LEU A 266 5.04 14.01 13.33
N ALA A 267 4.14 13.75 14.30
CA ALA A 267 3.86 12.40 14.76
C ALA A 267 3.38 11.47 13.61
N MET A 268 2.61 12.02 12.67
CA MET A 268 2.09 11.25 11.54
C MET A 268 3.11 11.01 10.43
N LEU A 269 4.01 11.97 10.22
CA LEU A 269 5.14 11.79 9.33
C LEU A 269 6.08 10.71 9.85
N GLU A 270 6.34 10.67 11.17
CA GLU A 270 7.10 9.60 11.81
C GLU A 270 6.43 8.23 11.64
N ILE A 271 5.14 8.11 11.96
CA ILE A 271 4.39 6.84 11.82
C ILE A 271 4.39 6.37 10.34
N GLY A 272 4.22 7.28 9.38
CA GLY A 272 4.24 6.97 7.95
C GLY A 272 5.60 6.48 7.45
N LEU A 273 6.70 7.12 7.87
CA LEU A 273 8.06 6.69 7.53
C LEU A 273 8.38 5.31 8.09
N VAL A 274 7.95 5.04 9.32
CA VAL A 274 8.12 3.74 9.96
C VAL A 274 7.32 2.67 9.21
N GLY A 275 6.07 2.97 8.83
CA GLY A 275 5.23 2.07 8.03
C GLY A 275 5.80 1.75 6.64
N LEU A 276 6.38 2.75 5.96
CA LEU A 276 7.09 2.55 4.69
C LEU A 276 8.29 1.60 4.86
N GLY A 277 9.07 1.77 5.93
CA GLY A 277 10.18 0.87 6.25
C GLY A 277 9.75 -0.59 6.39
N VAL A 278 8.60 -0.83 7.03
CA VAL A 278 8.04 -2.18 7.18
C VAL A 278 7.51 -2.74 5.85
N ALA A 279 6.85 -1.93 5.03
CA ALA A 279 6.32 -2.37 3.73
C ALA A 279 7.43 -2.71 2.73
N LEU A 280 8.56 -1.99 2.77
CA LEU A 280 9.71 -2.24 1.90
C LEU A 280 10.59 -3.40 2.40
N TRP A 281 10.45 -3.80 3.67
CA TRP A 281 11.29 -4.82 4.27
C TRP A 281 11.27 -6.19 3.54
N PRO A 282 10.12 -6.76 3.13
CA PRO A 282 10.10 -8.02 2.40
C PRO A 282 10.82 -7.92 1.05
N ILE A 283 10.73 -6.75 0.39
CA ILE A 283 11.42 -6.49 -0.88
C ILE A 283 12.93 -6.47 -0.65
N ILE A 284 13.40 -5.77 0.40
CA ILE A 284 14.81 -5.76 0.80
C ILE A 284 15.28 -7.18 1.15
N GLN A 285 14.46 -7.99 1.81
CA GLN A 285 14.77 -9.38 2.15
C GLN A 285 14.91 -10.30 0.93
N VAL A 286 14.13 -10.06 -0.12
CA VAL A 286 14.28 -10.77 -1.40
C VAL A 286 15.59 -10.36 -2.08
N CYS A 287 15.98 -9.08 -2.00
CA CYS A 287 17.20 -8.56 -2.62
C CYS A 287 18.51 -8.91 -1.89
N VAL A 288 18.51 -8.99 -0.54
CA VAL A 288 19.75 -9.08 0.27
C VAL A 288 20.24 -10.50 0.55
N GLY A 289 19.48 -11.53 0.16
CA GLY A 289 19.91 -12.92 0.28
C GLY A 289 19.80 -13.51 1.70
N ARG A 290 19.61 -14.83 1.76
CA ARG A 290 19.00 -15.60 2.87
C ARG A 290 19.75 -15.65 4.21
N ARG A 291 20.97 -15.13 4.35
CA ARG A 291 21.90 -15.71 5.35
C ARG A 291 21.70 -15.29 6.82
N ASP A 292 20.96 -14.21 7.14
CA ASP A 292 20.70 -13.80 8.54
C ASP A 292 19.32 -13.15 8.72
N ARG A 293 18.25 -13.90 8.46
CA ARG A 293 16.88 -13.38 8.46
C ARG A 293 16.28 -13.11 9.85
N SER A 294 16.59 -13.94 10.85
CA SER A 294 15.90 -13.88 12.14
C SER A 294 16.39 -12.72 13.01
N ILE A 295 17.70 -12.52 13.13
CA ILE A 295 18.30 -11.52 14.02
C ILE A 295 17.97 -10.09 13.54
N ARG A 296 18.05 -9.85 12.23
CA ARG A 296 17.74 -8.53 11.64
C ARG A 296 16.26 -8.17 11.78
N TYR A 297 15.38 -9.18 11.74
CA TYR A 297 13.95 -8.99 11.90
C TYR A 297 13.57 -8.57 13.33
N TYR A 298 14.09 -9.25 14.35
CA TYR A 298 13.81 -8.90 15.75
C TYR A 298 14.42 -7.56 16.16
N ALA A 299 15.62 -7.23 15.68
CA ALA A 299 16.22 -5.92 15.93
C ALA A 299 15.38 -4.77 15.35
N LEU A 300 14.76 -4.99 14.18
CA LEU A 300 13.94 -3.98 13.52
C LEU A 300 12.56 -3.84 14.16
N ILE A 301 11.93 -4.95 14.59
CA ILE A 301 10.74 -4.90 15.44
C ILE A 301 11.03 -4.20 16.75
N ALA A 302 12.15 -4.51 17.41
CA ALA A 302 12.53 -3.85 18.65
C ALA A 302 12.71 -2.34 18.45
N ALA A 303 13.45 -1.92 17.40
CA ALA A 303 13.59 -0.51 17.06
C ALA A 303 12.23 0.16 16.76
N PHE A 304 11.32 -0.53 16.06
CA PHE A 304 9.96 -0.06 15.77
C PHE A 304 9.16 0.15 17.05
N VAL A 305 9.15 -0.84 17.95
CA VAL A 305 8.43 -0.76 19.23
C VAL A 305 8.98 0.38 20.09
N THR A 306 10.30 0.59 20.07
CA THR A 306 10.94 1.70 20.80
C THR A 306 10.57 3.06 20.20
N ILE A 307 10.62 3.22 18.88
CA ILE A 307 10.22 4.47 18.21
C ILE A 307 8.74 4.75 18.47
N TYR A 308 7.87 3.75 18.32
CA TYR A 308 6.43 3.88 18.59
C TYR A 308 6.14 4.28 20.04
N ALA A 309 6.78 3.63 21.01
CA ALA A 309 6.61 3.96 22.42
C ALA A 309 7.05 5.41 22.72
N PHE A 310 8.13 5.86 22.08
CA PHE A 310 8.62 7.22 22.22
C PHE A 310 7.64 8.25 21.64
N THR A 311 7.20 8.06 20.39
CA THR A 311 6.24 8.97 19.73
C THR A 311 4.89 8.99 20.45
N PHE A 312 4.43 7.85 20.98
CA PHE A 312 3.19 7.78 21.76
C PHE A 312 3.28 8.57 23.08
N VAL A 313 4.41 8.45 23.80
CA VAL A 313 4.66 9.20 25.04
C VAL A 313 4.75 10.70 24.77
N GLU A 314 5.43 11.11 23.69
CA GLU A 314 5.48 12.50 23.23
C GLU A 314 4.07 13.04 22.94
N CYS A 315 3.25 12.30 22.19
CA CYS A 315 1.88 12.71 21.85
C CYS A 315 0.98 12.87 23.09
N ILE A 316 1.04 11.93 24.04
CA ILE A 316 0.27 12.04 25.29
C ILE A 316 0.79 13.21 26.11
N SER A 317 2.10 13.41 26.21
CA SER A 317 2.69 14.52 26.97
C SER A 317 2.22 15.88 26.44
N VAL A 318 2.18 16.04 25.11
CA VAL A 318 1.67 17.28 24.48
C VAL A 318 0.17 17.44 24.70
N PHE A 319 -0.63 16.37 24.53
CA PHE A 319 -2.06 16.42 24.78
C PHE A 319 -2.38 16.81 26.23
N VAL A 320 -1.69 16.20 27.19
CA VAL A 320 -1.88 16.46 28.61
C VAL A 320 -1.40 17.86 28.99
N PHE A 321 -0.29 18.33 28.42
CA PHE A 321 0.16 19.71 28.57
C PHE A 321 -0.90 20.70 28.08
N GLN A 322 -1.49 20.45 26.91
CA GLN A 322 -2.58 21.27 26.37
C GLN A 322 -3.83 21.24 27.25
N LEU A 323 -4.23 20.07 27.76
CA LEU A 323 -5.37 19.96 28.67
C LEU A 323 -5.12 20.72 29.98
N SER A 324 -3.89 20.64 30.51
CA SER A 324 -3.48 21.31 31.74
C SER A 324 -3.43 22.84 31.60
N LEU A 325 -3.24 23.35 30.38
CA LEU A 325 -3.39 24.78 30.07
C LEU A 325 -4.86 25.15 29.87
N TYR A 326 -5.63 24.32 29.16
CA TYR A 326 -7.00 24.62 28.79
C TYR A 326 -7.94 24.75 30.01
N VAL A 327 -7.84 23.84 30.98
CA VAL A 327 -8.70 23.83 32.18
C VAL A 327 -8.60 25.13 33.00
N PRO A 328 -7.42 25.58 33.46
CA PRO A 328 -7.32 26.83 34.22
C PRO A 328 -7.67 28.05 33.36
N LEU A 329 -7.40 28.03 32.05
CA LEU A 329 -7.80 29.11 31.14
C LEU A 329 -9.33 29.23 31.03
N THR A 330 -10.05 28.11 30.88
CA THR A 330 -11.53 28.12 30.90
C THR A 330 -12.10 28.55 32.25
N ALA A 331 -11.51 28.12 33.36
CA ALA A 331 -11.92 28.56 34.69
C ALA A 331 -11.78 30.07 34.88
N LEU A 332 -10.74 30.68 34.30
CA LEU A 332 -10.51 32.13 34.33
C LEU A 332 -11.57 32.90 33.52
N VAL A 333 -12.02 32.34 32.40
CA VAL A 333 -13.02 32.97 31.50
C VAL A 333 -14.42 32.96 32.11
N PHE A 334 -14.82 31.88 32.80
CA PHE A 334 -16.19 31.74 33.31
C PHE A 334 -16.43 32.37 34.68
N HIS A 335 -15.38 32.78 35.42
CA HIS A 335 -15.51 33.45 36.72
C HIS A 335 -14.64 34.71 36.85
N PRO A 336 -14.90 35.78 36.06
CA PRO A 336 -14.07 36.98 36.05
C PRO A 336 -14.23 37.90 37.27
N THR A 337 -15.27 37.75 38.10
CA THR A 337 -15.68 38.77 39.08
C THR A 337 -15.42 38.43 40.55
N THR A 338 -14.81 37.30 40.85
CA THR A 338 -14.47 36.94 42.23
C THR A 338 -12.97 37.15 42.43
N GLU A 339 -12.59 37.97 43.42
CA GLU A 339 -11.22 38.08 43.96
C GLU A 339 -10.77 36.70 44.49
N ILE A 340 -10.47 35.78 43.59
CA ILE A 340 -9.92 34.47 43.92
C ILE A 340 -8.41 34.64 43.90
N ASP A 341 -7.80 34.45 45.06
CA ASP A 341 -6.35 34.37 45.22
C ASP A 341 -5.80 33.27 44.29
N ILE A 342 -5.29 33.70 43.13
CA ILE A 342 -4.91 32.87 41.97
C ILE A 342 -3.78 31.89 42.36
N SER A 343 -3.09 32.14 43.48
CA SER A 343 -1.99 31.33 43.98
C SER A 343 -2.41 29.93 44.45
N LEU A 344 -3.66 29.75 44.91
CA LEU A 344 -4.13 28.50 45.50
C LEU A 344 -4.67 27.48 44.48
N PRO A 345 -5.57 27.82 43.52
CA PRO A 345 -6.12 26.84 42.58
C PRO A 345 -5.09 26.38 41.54
N VAL A 346 -4.15 27.23 41.14
CA VAL A 346 -3.06 26.85 40.23
C VAL A 346 -2.14 25.81 40.88
N ARG A 347 -1.80 25.97 42.17
CA ARG A 347 -1.01 24.98 42.91
C ARG A 347 -1.78 23.68 43.17
N ILE A 348 -3.07 23.77 43.49
CA ILE A 348 -3.91 22.59 43.78
C ILE A 348 -4.19 21.77 42.51
N ILE A 349 -4.19 22.37 41.32
CA ILE A 349 -4.43 21.64 40.06
C ILE A 349 -3.12 21.12 39.42
N LEU A 350 -2.02 21.89 39.42
CA LEU A 350 -0.75 21.44 38.81
C LEU A 350 -0.03 20.36 39.62
N PHE A 351 -0.18 20.35 40.94
CA PHE A 351 0.50 19.39 41.82
C PHE A 351 -0.01 17.94 41.65
N PRO A 352 -1.31 17.64 41.70
CA PRO A 352 -1.79 16.26 41.50
C PRO A 352 -1.61 15.81 40.05
N ILE A 353 -1.71 16.70 39.06
CA ILE A 353 -1.52 16.34 37.65
C ILE A 353 -0.09 15.85 37.41
N THR A 354 0.93 16.60 37.83
CA THR A 354 2.33 16.16 37.68
C THR A 354 2.65 14.91 38.49
N THR A 355 2.10 14.78 39.71
CA THR A 355 2.36 13.62 40.59
C THR A 355 1.62 12.35 40.16
N ILE A 356 0.45 12.45 39.53
CA ILE A 356 -0.32 11.31 39.00
C ILE A 356 0.20 10.90 37.61
N LEU A 357 0.63 11.85 36.79
CA LEU A 357 1.12 11.56 35.45
C LEU A 357 2.52 10.95 35.43
N MET A 358 3.43 11.37 36.31
CA MET A 358 4.78 10.82 36.35
C MET A 358 4.82 9.28 36.47
N PRO A 359 4.05 8.63 37.36
CA PRO A 359 3.98 7.17 37.41
C PRO A 359 3.25 6.55 36.21
N ILE A 360 2.23 7.23 35.64
CA ILE A 360 1.55 6.76 34.41
C ILE A 360 2.50 6.77 33.20
N PHE A 361 3.47 7.69 33.13
CA PHE A 361 4.52 7.70 32.11
C PHE A 361 5.70 6.77 32.42
N ALA A 362 6.00 6.54 33.71
CA ALA A 362 7.03 5.59 34.13
C ALA A 362 6.64 4.13 33.84
N ILE A 363 5.34 3.79 33.89
CA ILE A 363 4.86 2.42 33.68
C ILE A 363 5.12 1.92 32.24
N PRO A 364 4.79 2.64 31.16
CA PRO A 364 5.14 2.24 29.79
C PRO A 364 6.65 2.14 29.57
N ALA A 365 7.44 3.10 30.07
CA ALA A 365 8.90 3.07 29.96
C ALA A 365 9.51 1.87 30.71
N LEU A 366 9.00 1.56 31.91
CA LEU A 366 9.39 0.38 32.69
C LEU A 366 8.94 -0.92 32.02
N THR A 367 7.74 -0.96 31.45
CA THR A 367 7.21 -2.12 30.73
C THR A 367 8.04 -2.39 29.47
N VAL A 368 8.39 -1.36 28.71
CA VAL A 368 9.31 -1.45 27.58
C VAL A 368 10.68 -1.93 28.06
N ALA A 369 11.25 -1.38 29.13
CA ALA A 369 12.54 -1.80 29.68
C ALA A 369 12.53 -3.26 30.15
N ILE A 370 11.44 -3.74 30.76
CA ILE A 370 11.27 -5.14 31.20
C ILE A 370 11.17 -6.07 29.99
N VAL A 371 10.36 -5.72 28.99
CA VAL A 371 10.23 -6.50 27.74
C VAL A 371 11.57 -6.53 27.00
N PHE A 372 12.28 -5.41 26.93
CA PHE A 372 13.60 -5.32 26.29
C PHE A 372 14.63 -6.17 27.03
N LYS A 373 14.66 -6.12 28.37
CA LYS A 373 15.53 -6.96 29.20
C LYS A 373 15.22 -8.44 29.02
N GLY A 374 13.94 -8.82 28.97
CA GLY A 374 13.50 -10.19 28.73
C GLY A 374 13.96 -10.73 27.37
N HIS A 375 13.78 -9.95 26.30
CA HIS A 375 14.25 -10.31 24.97
C HIS A 375 15.78 -10.33 24.87
N PHE A 376 16.47 -9.41 25.54
CA PHE A 376 17.94 -9.35 25.58
C PHE A 376 18.54 -10.54 26.35
N ASP A 377 17.95 -10.93 27.49
CA ASP A 377 18.38 -12.09 28.28
C ASP A 377 18.06 -13.42 27.60
N TRP A 378 16.98 -13.47 26.81
CA TRP A 378 16.70 -14.61 25.93
C TRP A 378 17.73 -14.70 24.80
N PHE A 379 18.02 -13.57 24.13
CA PHE A 379 19.02 -13.47 23.06
C PHE A 379 20.43 -13.88 23.53
N ARG A 380 20.84 -13.41 24.72
CA ARG A 380 22.11 -13.81 25.35
C ARG A 380 22.19 -15.32 25.58
N ARG A 381 21.08 -15.96 25.98
CA ARG A 381 21.00 -17.41 26.16
C ARG A 381 21.06 -18.19 24.84
N SER A 382 20.38 -17.69 23.80
CA SER A 382 20.40 -18.31 22.46
C SER A 382 21.78 -18.28 21.79
N ILE A 383 22.58 -17.23 22.02
CA ILE A 383 23.95 -17.14 21.51
C ILE A 383 24.91 -18.06 22.27
N VAL A 384 24.76 -18.18 23.60
CA VAL A 384 25.65 -19.01 24.42
C VAL A 384 25.35 -20.50 24.27
N GLY A 385 24.11 -20.89 23.94
CA GLY A 385 23.72 -22.29 23.72
C GLY A 385 24.07 -22.89 22.36
N TYR A 386 24.69 -22.12 21.45
CA TYR A 386 25.05 -22.56 20.08
C TYR A 386 26.56 -22.75 19.87
N ARG A 387 27.35 -22.79 20.96
CA ARG A 387 28.77 -23.14 20.93
C ARG A 387 29.02 -24.60 21.26
#